data_AF-A0A0C3CE07-F1
#
_entry.id   AF-A0A0C3CE07-F1
#
_cell.length_a   1.000
_cell.length_b   1.000
_cell.length_c   1.000
_cell.angle_alpha   90.00
_cell.angle_beta   90.00
_cell.angle_gamma   90.00
#
_symmetry.space_group_name_H-M   'P 1'
#
loop_
_entity.id
_entity.type
_entity.pdbx_description
1 polymer ?
#
loop_
_entity_poly.entity_id
_entity_poly.type
_entity_poly.pdbx_seq_one_letter_code
_entity_poly.pdbx_strand_id
1 'polypeptide(L)'
;MFESNHSNLDPEPVIPVELIRIVIFVWATVDLPTISPLNLLLVCRKSYSWILPLLYHSVKFTKADQLSKFLSSHDIPNNHMETRFRLIQDIYIGPTPSDPGNLEYSSTNWPVTVISRILWLSASLKNLTILNLDQNKWHTLEHVIPSSLRNLTLGPVHGAFRVQNLKQRPRLVQFTSVLTYMRDDEVRDIVCYPSLRKLRRILDAMSMGPQWAVAQVSCISKARTLEELEIVVCGEPECTTPAKVLAREYLDQLTGDERVVVREDGRDWLGIVFDDYEKYRVDFIVSQL
;
A
#
# COMPACT_ATOMS: atom_id res chain seq x y z
N MET A 1 22.56 -61.44 29.97
CA MET A 1 23.43 -60.90 28.91
C MET A 1 22.55 -60.66 27.69
N PHE A 2 21.92 -59.48 27.63
CA PHE A 2 21.16 -59.03 26.47
C PHE A 2 21.74 -57.67 26.12
N GLU A 3 22.50 -57.63 25.02
CA GLU A 3 23.11 -56.41 24.51
C GLU A 3 22.02 -55.49 23.95
N SER A 4 21.97 -54.28 24.51
CA SER A 4 21.16 -53.18 24.01
C SER A 4 21.80 -52.64 22.73
N ASN A 5 21.24 -53.00 21.58
CA ASN A 5 21.48 -52.33 20.32
C ASN A 5 20.94 -50.89 20.41
N HIS A 6 21.82 -49.94 20.68
CA HIS A 6 21.57 -48.53 20.38
C HIS A 6 21.55 -48.38 18.86
N SER A 7 20.36 -48.36 18.28
CA SER A 7 20.16 -47.86 16.92
C SER A 7 20.61 -46.41 16.89
N ASN A 8 21.77 -46.17 16.25
CA ASN A 8 22.17 -44.88 15.73
C ASN A 8 21.02 -44.34 14.87
N LEU A 9 20.20 -43.47 15.45
CA LEU A 9 19.36 -42.58 14.67
C LEU A 9 20.33 -41.64 13.95
N ASP A 10 20.41 -41.76 12.63
CA ASP A 10 21.06 -40.77 11.80
C ASP A 10 20.57 -39.37 12.22
N PRO A 11 21.46 -38.37 12.35
CA PRO A 11 21.03 -37.02 12.68
C PRO A 11 20.03 -36.57 11.61
N GLU A 12 18.84 -36.12 12.04
CA GLU A 12 17.86 -35.52 11.13
C GLU A 12 18.59 -34.52 10.22
N PRO A 13 18.39 -34.56 8.89
CA PRO A 13 19.06 -33.64 7.99
C PRO A 13 18.65 -32.21 8.36
N VAL A 14 19.57 -31.51 9.02
CA VAL A 14 19.40 -30.09 9.37
C VAL A 14 19.64 -29.31 8.09
N ILE A 15 18.57 -29.03 7.36
CA ILE A 15 18.63 -28.09 6.24
C ILE A 15 18.99 -26.71 6.83
N PRO A 16 20.06 -26.06 6.35
CA PRO A 16 20.41 -24.70 6.75
C PRO A 16 19.19 -23.77 6.64
N VAL A 17 18.97 -22.94 7.65
CA VAL A 17 17.81 -22.04 7.69
C VAL A 17 17.80 -21.09 6.49
N GLU A 18 18.98 -20.79 5.96
CA GLU A 18 19.25 -19.99 4.77
C GLU A 18 18.66 -20.66 3.52
N LEU A 19 18.79 -21.99 3.37
CA LEU A 19 18.19 -22.72 2.24
C LEU A 19 16.67 -22.81 2.38
N ILE A 20 16.15 -22.97 3.59
CA ILE A 20 14.71 -22.93 3.85
C ILE A 20 14.14 -21.55 3.52
N ARG A 21 14.85 -20.47 3.89
CA ARG A 21 14.50 -19.09 3.56
C ARG A 21 14.52 -18.83 2.06
N ILE A 22 15.51 -19.35 1.33
CA ILE A 22 15.58 -19.24 -0.14
C ILE A 22 14.40 -19.97 -0.80
N VAL A 23 14.04 -21.16 -0.33
CA VAL A 23 12.86 -21.88 -0.86
C VAL A 23 11.57 -21.12 -0.56
N ILE A 24 11.39 -20.65 0.67
CA ILE A 24 10.23 -19.80 1.05
C ILE A 24 10.22 -18.51 0.22
N PHE A 25 11.37 -17.91 -0.06
CA PHE A 25 11.52 -16.70 -0.88
C PHE A 25 11.06 -16.92 -2.32
N VAL A 26 11.54 -17.99 -2.96
CA VAL A 26 11.12 -18.39 -4.31
C VAL A 26 9.61 -18.63 -4.34
N TRP A 27 9.01 -19.10 -3.25
CA TRP A 27 7.58 -19.40 -3.20
C TRP A 27 6.72 -18.20 -2.81
N ALA A 28 7.24 -17.28 -2.01
CA ALA A 28 6.56 -16.04 -1.64
C ALA A 28 6.57 -15.02 -2.80
N THR A 29 7.48 -15.18 -3.75
CA THR A 29 7.61 -14.34 -4.96
C THR A 29 6.94 -14.94 -6.19
N VAL A 30 6.80 -16.26 -6.28
CA VAL A 30 6.12 -16.93 -7.39
C VAL A 30 4.78 -17.46 -6.88
N ASP A 31 3.66 -16.84 -7.29
CA ASP A 31 2.28 -17.30 -7.05
C ASP A 31 2.03 -18.65 -7.76
N LEU A 32 2.75 -19.71 -7.38
CA LEU A 32 2.65 -21.04 -7.99
C LEU A 32 1.39 -21.75 -7.47
N PRO A 33 0.48 -22.20 -8.35
CA PRO A 33 -0.77 -22.85 -7.96
C PRO A 33 -0.57 -24.25 -7.35
N THR A 34 0.61 -24.85 -7.49
CA THR A 34 0.83 -26.27 -7.17
C THR A 34 1.19 -26.54 -5.71
N ILE A 35 1.77 -25.58 -4.98
CA ILE A 35 2.05 -25.76 -3.54
C ILE A 35 1.85 -24.44 -2.80
N SER A 36 0.79 -24.37 -2.00
CA SER A 36 0.49 -23.18 -1.20
C SER A 36 1.53 -23.03 -0.07
N PRO A 37 2.11 -21.83 0.13
CA PRO A 37 2.94 -21.51 1.30
C PRO A 37 2.25 -21.82 2.65
N LEU A 38 0.91 -21.91 2.65
CA LEU A 38 0.11 -22.32 3.80
C LEU A 38 0.42 -23.74 4.28
N ASN A 39 0.79 -24.65 3.38
CA ASN A 39 1.12 -26.03 3.76
C ASN A 39 2.38 -26.10 4.62
N LEU A 40 3.31 -25.16 4.44
CA LEU A 40 4.54 -25.09 5.22
C LEU A 40 4.30 -24.61 6.66
N LEU A 41 3.19 -23.90 6.93
CA LEU A 41 2.78 -23.54 8.28
C LEU A 41 2.48 -24.78 9.15
N LEU A 42 2.11 -25.90 8.51
CA LEU A 42 1.72 -27.13 9.17
C LEU A 42 2.90 -28.07 9.47
N VAL A 43 4.09 -27.79 8.93
CA VAL A 43 5.26 -28.67 9.03
C VAL A 43 5.80 -28.70 10.47
N CYS A 44 6.12 -27.53 11.04
CA CYS A 44 6.56 -27.43 12.43
C CYS A 44 6.38 -26.01 12.98
N ARG A 45 6.51 -25.85 14.30
CA ARG A 45 6.41 -24.53 14.97
C ARG A 45 7.45 -23.51 14.48
N LYS A 46 8.66 -23.96 14.12
CA LYS A 46 9.70 -23.08 13.58
C LYS A 46 9.31 -22.54 12.20
N SER A 47 8.89 -23.41 11.28
CA SER A 47 8.36 -23.01 9.97
C SER A 47 7.18 -22.05 10.10
N TYR A 48 6.25 -22.33 11.03
CA TYR A 48 5.14 -21.44 11.35
C TYR A 48 5.64 -20.03 11.74
N SER A 49 6.60 -19.93 12.65
CA SER A 49 7.12 -18.63 13.11
C SER A 49 7.87 -17.84 12.03
N TRP A 50 8.47 -18.51 11.05
CA TRP A 50 9.19 -17.86 9.95
C TRP A 50 8.25 -17.39 8.84
N ILE A 51 7.24 -18.20 8.51
CA ILE A 51 6.37 -17.97 7.35
C ILE A 51 5.23 -17.03 7.70
N LEU A 52 4.71 -17.08 8.93
CA LEU A 52 3.56 -16.27 9.33
C LEU A 52 3.78 -14.76 9.11
N PRO A 53 4.91 -14.14 9.50
CA PRO A 53 5.15 -12.72 9.21
C PRO A 53 5.16 -12.41 7.71
N LEU A 54 5.71 -13.30 6.88
CA LEU A 54 5.76 -13.11 5.42
C LEU A 54 4.36 -13.13 4.79
N LEU A 55 3.48 -14.01 5.26
CA LEU A 55 2.11 -14.13 4.77
C LEU A 55 1.20 -12.97 5.18
N TYR A 56 1.44 -12.39 6.35
CA TYR A 56 0.61 -11.31 6.89
C TYR A 56 1.15 -9.92 6.60
N HIS A 57 2.42 -9.78 6.24
CA HIS A 57 3.05 -8.47 6.07
C HIS A 57 2.30 -7.57 5.08
N SER A 58 2.05 -8.08 3.88
CA SER A 58 1.34 -7.38 2.80
C SER A 58 0.06 -8.16 2.45
N VAL A 59 -1.09 -7.53 2.63
CA VAL A 59 -2.40 -8.14 2.33
C VAL A 59 -3.15 -7.30 1.29
N LYS A 60 -3.86 -7.99 0.42
CA LYS A 60 -4.57 -7.41 -0.71
C LYS A 60 -6.02 -7.87 -0.74
N PHE A 61 -6.92 -6.93 -1.03
CA PHE A 61 -8.35 -7.17 -1.15
C PHE A 61 -8.90 -6.48 -2.40
N THR A 62 -9.28 -7.28 -3.39
CA THR A 62 -9.98 -6.83 -4.61
C THR A 62 -11.50 -6.92 -4.44
N LYS A 63 -11.98 -7.75 -3.50
CA LYS A 63 -13.40 -8.05 -3.33
C LYS A 63 -13.89 -7.88 -1.89
N ALA A 64 -15.15 -7.47 -1.74
CA ALA A 64 -15.80 -7.29 -0.45
C ALA A 64 -15.88 -8.59 0.39
N ASP A 65 -16.05 -9.74 -0.27
CA ASP A 65 -16.12 -11.04 0.39
C ASP A 65 -14.76 -11.46 0.96
N GLN A 66 -13.65 -11.09 0.31
CA GLN A 66 -12.29 -11.33 0.81
C GLN A 66 -12.07 -10.59 2.13
N LEU A 67 -12.48 -9.31 2.22
CA LEU A 67 -12.41 -8.53 3.47
C LEU A 67 -13.19 -9.21 4.61
N SER A 68 -14.43 -9.62 4.31
CA SER A 68 -15.32 -10.23 5.29
C SER A 68 -14.81 -11.59 5.76
N LYS A 69 -14.35 -12.43 4.82
CA LYS A 69 -13.72 -13.74 5.10
C LYS A 69 -12.41 -13.59 5.85
N PHE A 70 -11.61 -12.58 5.51
CA PHE A 70 -10.36 -12.31 6.22
C PHE A 70 -10.65 -11.99 7.68
N LEU A 71 -11.57 -11.08 7.97
CA LEU A 71 -11.92 -10.78 9.37
C LEU A 71 -12.52 -12.00 10.09
N SER A 72 -13.49 -12.70 9.49
CA SER A 72 -14.18 -13.81 10.16
C SER A 72 -13.30 -15.04 10.40
N SER A 73 -12.36 -15.33 9.50
CA SER A 73 -11.37 -16.43 9.70
C SER A 73 -10.40 -16.18 10.86
N HIS A 74 -10.36 -14.96 11.38
CA HIS A 74 -9.53 -14.57 12.51
C HIS A 74 -10.32 -14.38 13.82
N ASP A 75 -11.64 -14.37 13.75
CA ASP A 75 -12.53 -14.27 14.92
C ASP A 75 -12.73 -15.65 15.56
N ILE A 76 -11.62 -16.29 15.95
CA ILE A 76 -11.61 -17.61 16.58
C ILE A 76 -11.59 -17.41 18.11
N PRO A 77 -12.55 -17.96 18.86
CA PRO A 77 -12.56 -17.89 20.32
C PRO A 77 -11.24 -18.37 20.92
N ASN A 78 -10.67 -17.60 21.86
CA ASN A 78 -9.39 -17.86 22.54
C ASN A 78 -8.12 -17.73 21.69
N ASN A 79 -8.21 -17.28 20.43
CA ASN A 79 -7.03 -16.96 19.63
C ASN A 79 -6.72 -15.47 19.71
N HIS A 80 -5.45 -15.10 19.90
CA HIS A 80 -5.03 -13.70 19.93
C HIS A 80 -5.07 -13.12 18.50
N MET A 81 -6.28 -12.80 18.02
CA MET A 81 -6.54 -12.15 16.74
C MET A 81 -5.58 -10.97 16.53
N GLU A 82 -5.42 -10.13 17.54
CA GLU A 82 -4.53 -8.97 17.52
C GLU A 82 -3.08 -9.30 17.15
N THR A 83 -2.55 -10.45 17.57
CA THR A 83 -1.14 -10.79 17.33
C THR A 83 -0.85 -10.95 15.84
N ARG A 84 -1.81 -11.48 15.06
CA ARG A 84 -1.64 -11.64 13.60
C ARG A 84 -1.81 -10.33 12.86
N PHE A 85 -2.79 -9.52 13.25
CA PHE A 85 -3.00 -8.19 12.63
C PHE A 85 -1.82 -7.24 12.90
N ARG A 86 -1.10 -7.39 14.02
CA ARG A 86 0.15 -6.66 14.28
C ARG A 86 1.29 -7.00 13.32
N LEU A 87 1.20 -8.09 12.55
CA LEU A 87 2.18 -8.42 11.50
C LEU A 87 1.92 -7.66 10.21
N ILE A 88 0.70 -7.14 10.01
CA ILE A 88 0.30 -6.43 8.80
C ILE A 88 0.95 -5.03 8.80
N GLN A 89 1.74 -4.76 7.76
CA GLN A 89 2.41 -3.48 7.53
C GLN A 89 1.97 -2.80 6.24
N ASP A 90 1.28 -3.52 5.35
CA ASP A 90 0.90 -3.03 4.04
C ASP A 90 -0.46 -3.61 3.63
N ILE A 91 -1.43 -2.73 3.38
CA ILE A 91 -2.79 -3.09 3.02
C ILE A 91 -3.13 -2.43 1.68
N TYR A 92 -3.58 -3.24 0.73
CA TYR A 92 -4.11 -2.80 -0.55
C TYR A 92 -5.60 -3.17 -0.67
N ILE A 93 -6.48 -2.19 -0.86
CA ILE A 93 -7.92 -2.40 -1.07
C ILE A 93 -8.31 -1.73 -2.38
N GLY A 94 -8.71 -2.53 -3.38
CA GLY A 94 -9.05 -2.03 -4.71
C GLY A 94 -8.70 -3.02 -5.82
N PRO A 95 -8.96 -2.66 -7.09
CA PRO A 95 -8.62 -3.49 -8.25
C PRO A 95 -7.10 -3.67 -8.39
N THR A 96 -6.67 -4.70 -9.11
CA THR A 96 -5.30 -4.84 -9.63
C THR A 96 -5.31 -4.98 -11.15
N PRO A 97 -4.16 -4.84 -11.83
CA PRO A 97 -4.09 -5.05 -13.27
C PRO A 97 -4.61 -6.43 -13.73
N SER A 98 -4.52 -7.44 -12.85
CA SER A 98 -4.95 -8.82 -13.10
C SER A 98 -6.33 -9.20 -12.53
N ASP A 99 -6.88 -8.44 -11.58
CA ASP A 99 -8.15 -8.74 -10.92
C ASP A 99 -8.91 -7.43 -10.64
N PRO A 100 -9.93 -7.08 -11.45
CA PRO A 100 -10.70 -5.86 -11.26
C PRO A 100 -11.54 -5.88 -9.97
N GLY A 101 -11.77 -7.06 -9.37
CA GLY A 101 -12.51 -7.15 -8.12
C GLY A 101 -13.99 -6.77 -8.25
N ASN A 102 -14.61 -6.35 -7.13
CA ASN A 102 -16.00 -5.86 -7.10
C ASN A 102 -16.20 -4.60 -6.24
N LEU A 103 -15.09 -3.93 -5.92
CA LEU A 103 -15.00 -2.70 -5.14
C LEU A 103 -14.87 -1.49 -6.08
N GLU A 104 -15.89 -1.30 -6.91
CA GLU A 104 -15.95 -0.20 -7.87
C GLU A 104 -16.34 1.12 -7.20
N TYR A 105 -16.06 2.24 -7.88
CA TYR A 105 -16.47 3.57 -7.43
C TYR A 105 -18.00 3.65 -7.37
N SER A 106 -18.54 4.29 -6.33
CA SER A 106 -19.99 4.34 -6.02
C SER A 106 -20.64 2.98 -5.71
N SER A 107 -19.87 1.89 -5.60
CA SER A 107 -20.43 0.58 -5.25
C SER A 107 -20.99 0.54 -3.83
N THR A 108 -22.12 -0.14 -3.67
CA THR A 108 -22.72 -0.44 -2.35
C THR A 108 -22.03 -1.62 -1.65
N ASN A 109 -21.17 -2.36 -2.35
CA ASN A 109 -20.49 -3.55 -1.82
C ASN A 109 -19.41 -3.22 -0.78
N TRP A 110 -18.95 -1.98 -0.69
CA TRP A 110 -17.89 -1.57 0.23
C TRP A 110 -18.24 -1.88 1.69
N PRO A 111 -17.58 -2.87 2.33
CA PRO A 111 -17.89 -3.26 3.70
C PRO A 111 -17.12 -2.37 4.67
N VAL A 112 -17.50 -1.08 4.72
CA VAL A 112 -16.78 -0.02 5.45
C VAL A 112 -16.51 -0.40 6.92
N THR A 113 -17.48 -1.01 7.61
CA THR A 113 -17.32 -1.44 9.01
C THR A 113 -16.27 -2.53 9.18
N VAL A 114 -16.16 -3.46 8.21
CA VAL A 114 -15.13 -4.51 8.19
C VAL A 114 -13.76 -3.89 7.95
N ILE A 115 -13.65 -2.98 6.98
CA ILE A 115 -12.41 -2.24 6.70
C ILE A 115 -11.97 -1.49 7.96
N SER A 116 -12.88 -0.79 8.62
CA SER A 116 -12.57 -0.06 9.85
C SER A 116 -12.01 -0.97 10.94
N ARG A 117 -12.59 -2.15 11.14
CA ARG A 117 -12.10 -3.13 12.12
C ARG A 117 -10.74 -3.69 11.74
N ILE A 118 -10.49 -3.98 10.46
CA ILE A 118 -9.18 -4.43 9.98
C ILE A 118 -8.13 -3.35 10.25
N LEU A 119 -8.39 -2.10 9.87
CA LEU A 119 -7.45 -0.98 10.08
C LEU A 119 -7.17 -0.74 11.56
N TRP A 120 -8.19 -0.84 12.41
CA TRP A 120 -8.06 -0.69 13.86
C TRP A 120 -7.15 -1.77 14.49
N LEU A 121 -7.24 -3.01 14.01
CA LEU A 121 -6.45 -4.12 14.52
C LEU A 121 -5.00 -4.10 13.99
N SER A 122 -4.77 -3.50 12.82
CA SER A 122 -3.45 -3.41 12.16
C SER A 122 -2.58 -2.30 12.73
N ALA A 123 -2.23 -2.38 14.01
CA ALA A 123 -1.48 -1.35 14.73
C ALA A 123 -0.05 -1.10 14.20
N SER A 124 0.49 -1.99 13.37
CA SER A 124 1.82 -1.87 12.74
C SER A 124 1.77 -1.39 11.29
N LEU A 125 0.58 -1.03 10.78
CA LEU A 125 0.38 -0.65 9.38
C LEU A 125 1.24 0.56 9.00
N LYS A 126 2.02 0.43 7.93
CA LYS A 126 2.90 1.50 7.41
C LYS A 126 2.42 2.01 6.05
N ASN A 127 1.85 1.16 5.22
CA ASN A 127 1.33 1.50 3.89
C ASN A 127 -0.16 1.16 3.82
N LEU A 128 -0.95 2.08 3.30
CA LEU A 128 -2.36 1.88 3.04
C LEU A 128 -2.71 2.43 1.67
N THR A 129 -3.22 1.56 0.81
CA THR A 129 -3.78 1.90 -0.48
C THR A 129 -5.27 1.59 -0.46
N ILE A 130 -6.11 2.61 -0.69
CA ILE A 130 -7.56 2.43 -0.86
C ILE A 130 -7.95 3.06 -2.18
N LEU A 131 -8.43 2.22 -3.11
CA LEU A 131 -8.84 2.65 -4.42
C LEU A 131 -10.33 2.54 -4.62
N ASN A 132 -10.91 3.43 -5.45
CA ASN A 132 -12.33 3.43 -5.81
C ASN A 132 -13.32 3.56 -4.63
N LEU A 133 -12.86 4.00 -3.45
CA LEU A 133 -13.78 4.32 -2.37
C LEU A 133 -14.57 5.58 -2.76
N ASP A 134 -15.90 5.53 -2.63
CA ASP A 134 -16.76 6.69 -2.86
C ASP A 134 -16.26 7.91 -2.07
N GLN A 135 -16.15 9.07 -2.72
CA GLN A 135 -15.63 10.30 -2.13
C GLN A 135 -16.34 10.71 -0.82
N ASN A 136 -17.60 10.31 -0.65
CA ASN A 136 -18.37 10.61 0.55
C ASN A 136 -18.17 9.56 1.65
N LYS A 137 -17.40 8.49 1.43
CA LYS A 137 -17.16 7.44 2.43
C LYS A 137 -15.82 7.58 3.15
N TRP A 138 -14.85 8.31 2.59
CA TRP A 138 -13.52 8.47 3.21
C TRP A 138 -13.58 8.95 4.67
N HIS A 139 -14.44 9.94 4.97
CA HIS A 139 -14.59 10.49 6.32
C HIS A 139 -14.94 9.43 7.39
N THR A 140 -15.56 8.32 6.99
CA THR A 140 -15.91 7.21 7.89
C THR A 140 -14.69 6.39 8.32
N LEU A 141 -13.58 6.44 7.58
CA LEU A 141 -12.34 5.71 7.87
C LEU A 141 -11.28 6.57 8.57
N GLU A 142 -11.40 7.89 8.55
CA GLU A 142 -10.38 8.82 9.08
C GLU A 142 -10.02 8.57 10.56
N HIS A 143 -10.96 8.08 11.37
CA HIS A 143 -10.77 7.84 12.79
C HIS A 143 -10.03 6.54 13.13
N VAL A 144 -10.02 5.57 12.20
CA VAL A 144 -9.38 4.25 12.38
C VAL A 144 -8.02 4.15 11.72
N ILE A 145 -7.57 5.20 11.01
CA ILE A 145 -6.22 5.22 10.43
C ILE A 145 -5.17 5.12 11.55
N PRO A 146 -4.34 4.08 11.57
CA PRO A 146 -3.42 3.82 12.67
C PRO A 146 -2.28 4.83 12.71
N SER A 147 -1.83 5.19 13.91
CA SER A 147 -0.72 6.14 14.13
C SER A 147 0.62 5.72 13.50
N SER A 148 0.81 4.43 13.23
CA SER A 148 2.00 3.87 12.58
C SER A 148 2.08 4.19 11.08
N LEU A 149 0.97 4.63 10.46
CA LEU A 149 0.89 4.82 9.01
C LEU A 149 1.92 5.87 8.55
N ARG A 150 2.64 5.53 7.48
CA ARG A 150 3.66 6.38 6.85
C ARG A 150 3.30 6.76 5.43
N ASN A 151 2.68 5.86 4.68
CA ASN A 151 2.35 6.08 3.28
C ASN A 151 0.85 5.81 3.07
N LEU A 152 0.16 6.78 2.48
CA LEU A 152 -1.26 6.70 2.17
C LEU A 152 -1.47 6.96 0.68
N THR A 153 -2.11 6.03 -0.01
CA THR A 153 -2.50 6.16 -1.41
C THR A 153 -4.02 6.11 -1.51
N LEU A 154 -4.62 7.14 -2.11
CA LEU A 154 -6.06 7.25 -2.32
C LEU A 154 -6.37 7.60 -3.79
N GLY A 155 -7.46 7.03 -4.32
CA GLY A 155 -8.04 7.42 -5.61
C GLY A 155 -8.44 6.22 -6.46
N PRO A 156 -8.93 6.38 -7.70
CA PRO A 156 -9.37 7.62 -8.30
C PRO A 156 -10.52 8.26 -7.52
N VAL A 157 -10.67 9.58 -7.68
CA VAL A 157 -11.79 10.38 -7.14
C VAL A 157 -12.05 10.17 -5.64
N HIS A 158 -11.00 10.32 -4.81
CA HIS A 158 -11.13 10.04 -3.36
C HIS A 158 -11.87 11.12 -2.54
N GLY A 159 -12.23 12.25 -3.17
CA GLY A 159 -12.86 13.39 -2.51
C GLY A 159 -11.86 14.33 -1.86
N ALA A 160 -12.32 15.10 -0.88
CA ALA A 160 -11.44 16.01 -0.14
C ALA A 160 -10.71 15.26 0.98
N PHE A 161 -9.38 15.26 0.96
CA PHE A 161 -8.55 14.70 2.01
C PHE A 161 -7.99 15.80 2.92
N ARG A 162 -8.50 15.87 4.16
CA ARG A 162 -7.97 16.77 5.19
C ARG A 162 -7.13 15.98 6.17
N VAL A 163 -5.81 16.05 6.04
CA VAL A 163 -4.87 15.24 6.84
C VAL A 163 -5.03 15.50 8.35
N GLN A 164 -5.47 16.70 8.75
CA GLN A 164 -5.75 17.03 10.16
C GLN A 164 -6.94 16.27 10.76
N ASN A 165 -7.80 15.69 9.93
CA ASN A 165 -8.94 14.90 10.42
C ASN A 165 -8.51 13.52 10.95
N LEU A 166 -7.30 13.05 10.61
CA LEU A 166 -6.78 11.77 11.05
C LEU A 166 -6.58 11.77 12.57
N LYS A 167 -7.49 11.11 13.30
CA LYS A 167 -7.59 11.23 14.76
C LYS A 167 -6.37 10.72 15.51
N GLN A 168 -5.73 9.67 14.98
CA GLN A 168 -4.54 9.07 15.60
C GLN A 168 -3.24 9.77 15.22
N ARG A 169 -3.30 10.85 14.41
CA ARG A 169 -2.14 11.69 14.01
C ARG A 169 -0.95 10.86 13.51
N PRO A 170 -1.13 10.07 12.44
CA PRO A 170 -0.04 9.26 11.90
C PRO A 170 1.15 10.12 11.48
N ARG A 171 2.35 9.55 11.56
CA ARG A 171 3.57 10.19 11.02
C ARG A 171 3.64 9.97 9.50
N LEU A 172 2.63 10.48 8.79
CA LEU A 172 2.51 10.37 7.35
C LEU A 172 3.69 11.06 6.66
N VAL A 173 4.50 10.28 5.96
CA VAL A 173 5.71 10.68 5.22
C VAL A 173 5.36 10.92 3.75
N GLN A 174 4.51 10.07 3.17
CA GLN A 174 4.07 10.20 1.79
C GLN A 174 2.55 10.15 1.67
N PHE A 175 2.01 11.04 0.85
CA PHE A 175 0.64 10.95 0.38
C PHE A 175 0.64 10.86 -1.15
N THR A 176 -0.05 9.87 -1.69
CA THR A 176 -0.25 9.67 -3.12
C THR A 176 -1.73 9.88 -3.44
N SER A 177 -2.04 10.91 -4.22
CA SER A 177 -3.37 11.17 -4.76
C SER A 177 -3.43 10.71 -6.20
N VAL A 178 -4.40 9.85 -6.51
CA VAL A 178 -4.56 9.26 -7.85
C VAL A 178 -5.82 9.86 -8.49
N LEU A 179 -5.68 10.40 -9.71
CA LEU A 179 -6.76 10.89 -10.57
C LEU A 179 -7.86 11.68 -9.83
N THR A 180 -7.44 12.57 -8.92
CA THR A 180 -8.35 13.33 -8.07
C THR A 180 -8.02 14.81 -8.16
N TYR A 181 -9.06 15.61 -8.43
CA TYR A 181 -9.00 17.05 -8.28
C TYR A 181 -8.92 17.41 -6.80
N MET A 182 -7.95 18.22 -6.44
CA MET A 182 -7.73 18.70 -5.06
C MET A 182 -7.85 20.21 -5.06
N ARG A 183 -8.38 20.79 -4.00
CA ARG A 183 -8.43 22.25 -3.85
C ARG A 183 -7.11 22.80 -3.28
N ASP A 184 -6.86 24.09 -3.46
CA ASP A 184 -5.64 24.75 -2.96
C ASP A 184 -5.51 24.69 -1.43
N ASP A 185 -6.63 24.82 -0.71
CA ASP A 185 -6.67 24.71 0.74
C ASP A 185 -6.29 23.30 1.22
N GLU A 186 -6.73 22.29 0.48
CA GLU A 186 -6.44 20.87 0.71
C GLU A 186 -4.97 20.55 0.44
N VAL A 187 -4.44 20.94 -0.72
CA VAL A 187 -3.02 20.76 -1.06
C VAL A 187 -2.14 21.44 -0.01
N ARG A 188 -2.49 22.65 0.41
CA ARG A 188 -1.76 23.38 1.45
C ARG A 188 -1.79 22.67 2.80
N ASP A 189 -2.94 22.13 3.21
CA ASP A 189 -3.05 21.38 4.47
C ASP A 189 -2.14 20.15 4.46
N ILE A 190 -2.14 19.41 3.35
CA ILE A 190 -1.32 18.21 3.16
C ILE A 190 0.16 18.55 3.19
N VAL A 191 0.62 19.48 2.34
CA VAL A 191 2.06 19.80 2.21
C VAL A 191 2.63 20.49 3.45
N CYS A 192 1.78 21.09 4.28
CA CYS A 192 2.20 21.66 5.56
C CYS A 192 2.13 20.65 6.72
N TYR A 193 1.75 19.40 6.48
CA TYR A 193 1.68 18.38 7.51
C TYR A 193 3.09 18.07 8.07
N PRO A 194 3.30 18.08 9.41
CA PRO A 194 4.65 18.15 9.98
C PRO A 194 5.61 16.99 9.66
N SER A 195 5.09 15.82 9.30
CA SER A 195 5.92 14.66 8.93
C SER A 195 5.99 14.42 7.43
N LEU A 196 5.18 15.13 6.64
CA LEU A 196 5.08 14.85 5.21
C LEU A 196 6.34 15.35 4.50
N ARG A 197 6.94 14.44 3.73
CA ARG A 197 8.13 14.66 2.90
C ARG A 197 7.77 14.64 1.42
N LYS A 198 6.82 13.79 1.02
CA LYS A 198 6.45 13.63 -0.39
C LYS A 198 4.95 13.74 -0.60
N LEU A 199 4.56 14.59 -1.53
CA LEU A 199 3.21 14.58 -2.12
C LEU A 199 3.35 14.10 -3.56
N ARG A 200 2.76 12.95 -3.89
CA ARG A 200 2.71 12.40 -5.24
C ARG A 200 1.31 12.56 -5.81
N ARG A 201 1.19 13.06 -7.03
CA ARG A 201 -0.07 13.16 -7.78
C ARG A 201 0.05 12.40 -9.07
N ILE A 202 -0.71 11.31 -9.20
CA ILE A 202 -0.77 10.49 -10.42
C ILE A 202 -1.97 10.97 -11.24
N LEU A 203 -1.72 11.42 -12.46
CA LEU A 203 -2.65 12.17 -13.29
C LEU A 203 -2.62 11.64 -14.72
N ASP A 204 -3.78 11.46 -15.32
CA ASP A 204 -3.92 10.97 -16.68
C ASP A 204 -3.48 12.04 -17.69
N ALA A 205 -2.67 11.63 -18.68
CA ALA A 205 -2.12 12.49 -19.72
C ALA A 205 -3.19 13.17 -20.59
N MET A 206 -4.35 12.53 -20.76
CA MET A 206 -5.48 13.02 -21.56
C MET A 206 -6.43 13.93 -20.76
N SER A 207 -6.08 14.23 -19.50
CA SER A 207 -6.86 15.11 -18.63
C SER A 207 -6.19 16.48 -18.42
N MET A 208 -6.95 17.43 -17.88
CA MET A 208 -6.41 18.71 -17.37
C MET A 208 -5.70 18.58 -16.01
N GLY A 209 -5.64 17.36 -15.47
CA GLY A 209 -5.06 17.06 -14.16
C GLY A 209 -3.63 17.58 -13.99
N PRO A 210 -2.69 17.28 -14.90
CA PRO A 210 -1.31 17.76 -14.83
C PRO A 210 -1.21 19.28 -14.73
N GLN A 211 -1.96 20.02 -15.56
CA GLN A 211 -1.94 21.48 -15.58
C GLN A 211 -2.53 22.07 -14.29
N TRP A 212 -3.61 21.48 -13.76
CA TRP A 212 -4.16 21.88 -12.48
C TRP A 212 -3.19 21.62 -11.33
N ALA A 213 -2.45 20.51 -11.35
CA ALA A 213 -1.43 20.23 -10.35
C ALA A 213 -0.27 21.23 -10.39
N VAL A 214 0.17 21.62 -11.59
CA VAL A 214 1.19 22.66 -11.78
C VAL A 214 0.69 24.02 -11.31
N ALA A 215 -0.56 24.39 -11.57
CA ALA A 215 -1.12 25.67 -11.08
C ALA A 215 -1.10 25.79 -9.54
N GLN A 216 -1.08 24.66 -8.82
CA GLN A 216 -1.14 24.60 -7.36
C GLN A 216 0.23 24.64 -6.67
N VAL A 217 1.34 24.76 -7.40
CA VAL A 217 2.70 24.77 -6.83
C VAL A 217 2.94 25.92 -5.87
N SER A 218 2.20 27.03 -6.00
CA SER A 218 2.26 28.13 -5.01
C SER A 218 1.88 27.68 -3.60
N CYS A 219 1.12 26.58 -3.45
CA CYS A 219 0.72 26.02 -2.16
C CYS A 219 1.90 25.46 -1.35
N ILE A 220 3.01 25.08 -1.98
CA ILE A 220 4.17 24.50 -1.29
C ILE A 220 5.12 25.55 -0.69
N SER A 221 4.91 26.83 -0.96
CA SER A 221 5.75 27.93 -0.45
C SER A 221 5.90 27.95 1.08
N LYS A 222 4.87 27.51 1.82
CA LYS A 222 4.86 27.44 3.28
C LYS A 222 5.23 26.07 3.86
N ALA A 223 5.42 25.06 3.01
CA ALA A 223 5.79 23.73 3.43
C ALA A 223 7.24 23.70 3.90
N ARG A 224 7.46 23.42 5.19
CA ARG A 224 8.80 23.39 5.80
C ARG A 224 9.48 22.02 5.69
N THR A 225 8.69 20.97 5.59
CA THR A 225 9.14 19.58 5.69
C THR A 225 9.06 18.84 4.37
N LEU A 226 8.28 19.36 3.42
CA LEU A 226 8.15 18.80 2.09
C LEU A 226 9.49 18.84 1.36
N GLU A 227 9.91 17.68 0.89
CA GLU A 227 11.11 17.44 0.10
C GLU A 227 10.75 17.34 -1.39
N GLU A 228 9.60 16.74 -1.73
CA GLU A 228 9.18 16.56 -3.13
C GLU A 228 7.66 16.71 -3.32
N LEU A 229 7.26 17.53 -4.29
CA LEU A 229 5.95 17.49 -4.94
C LEU A 229 6.15 16.83 -6.31
N GLU A 230 5.70 15.59 -6.43
CA GLU A 230 5.82 14.80 -7.65
C GLU A 230 4.51 14.79 -8.43
N ILE A 231 4.55 15.31 -9.65
CA ILE A 231 3.46 15.28 -10.63
C ILE A 231 3.79 14.18 -11.64
N VAL A 232 3.11 13.04 -11.55
CA VAL A 232 3.28 11.91 -12.47
C VAL A 232 2.18 11.97 -13.52
N VAL A 233 2.59 12.13 -14.78
CA VAL A 233 1.73 12.07 -15.95
C VAL A 233 1.76 10.65 -16.49
N CYS A 234 0.65 9.92 -16.36
CA CYS A 234 0.54 8.51 -16.75
C CYS A 234 -0.36 8.29 -17.96
N GLY A 235 -0.15 7.18 -18.66
CA GLY A 235 -0.90 6.80 -19.87
C GLY A 235 0.03 6.38 -21.02
N GLU A 236 -0.50 6.34 -22.23
CA GLU A 236 0.27 5.98 -23.42
C GLU A 236 1.40 7.01 -23.70
N PRO A 237 2.62 6.55 -24.08
CA PRO A 237 3.76 7.43 -24.33
C PRO A 237 3.50 8.60 -25.29
N GLU A 238 2.65 8.37 -26.29
CA GLU A 238 2.20 9.34 -27.29
C GLU A 238 1.46 10.52 -26.67
N CYS A 239 0.81 10.31 -25.53
CA CYS A 239 0.07 11.33 -24.79
C CYS A 239 0.86 11.86 -23.58
N THR A 240 1.60 11.01 -22.87
CA THR A 240 2.35 11.42 -21.68
C THR A 240 3.48 12.39 -22.01
N THR A 241 4.19 12.18 -23.12
CA THR A 241 5.35 13.01 -23.48
C THR A 241 4.92 14.46 -23.75
N PRO A 242 3.93 14.75 -24.62
CA PRO A 242 3.45 16.12 -24.81
C PRO A 242 2.87 16.73 -23.54
N ALA A 243 2.09 15.97 -22.76
CA ALA A 243 1.47 16.47 -21.53
C ALA A 243 2.51 16.85 -20.47
N LYS A 244 3.58 16.04 -20.30
CA LYS A 244 4.71 16.36 -19.43
C LYS A 244 5.45 17.61 -19.90
N VAL A 245 5.72 17.74 -21.20
CA VAL A 245 6.41 18.93 -21.76
C VAL A 245 5.60 20.19 -21.46
N LEU A 246 4.31 20.19 -21.77
CA LEU A 246 3.42 21.32 -21.47
C LEU A 246 3.36 21.64 -19.97
N ALA A 247 3.25 20.62 -19.12
CA ALA A 247 3.24 20.80 -17.68
C ALA A 247 4.58 21.38 -17.17
N ARG A 248 5.71 20.97 -17.75
CA ARG A 248 7.04 21.47 -17.39
C ARG A 248 7.23 22.92 -17.85
N GLU A 249 6.85 23.25 -19.08
CA GLU A 249 6.89 24.63 -19.58
C GLU A 249 6.05 25.57 -18.71
N TYR A 250 4.85 25.13 -18.32
CA TYR A 250 4.01 25.92 -17.42
C TYR A 250 4.61 26.04 -16.02
N LEU A 251 5.25 24.98 -15.51
CA LEU A 251 5.94 25.01 -14.22
C LEU A 251 7.08 26.02 -14.22
N ASP A 252 7.93 26.01 -15.25
CA ASP A 252 9.09 26.89 -15.37
C ASP A 252 8.69 28.37 -15.47
N GLN A 253 7.47 28.67 -15.95
CA GLN A 253 6.90 30.02 -15.93
C GLN A 253 6.39 30.46 -14.54
N LEU A 254 5.96 29.51 -13.70
CA LEU A 254 5.36 29.80 -12.40
C LEU A 254 6.37 29.81 -11.26
N THR A 255 7.35 28.92 -11.28
CA THR A 255 8.29 28.75 -10.16
C THR A 255 9.60 28.08 -10.55
N GLY A 256 10.67 28.42 -9.84
CA GLY A 256 11.94 27.71 -9.86
C GLY A 256 12.17 26.79 -8.66
N ASP A 257 11.11 26.45 -7.90
CA ASP A 257 11.22 25.59 -6.72
C ASP A 257 11.60 24.16 -7.11
N GLU A 258 12.84 23.77 -6.79
CA GLU A 258 13.43 22.47 -7.13
C GLU A 258 12.69 21.27 -6.50
N ARG A 259 11.84 21.51 -5.51
CA ARG A 259 11.02 20.46 -4.88
C ARG A 259 9.90 19.98 -5.80
N VAL A 260 9.55 20.71 -6.86
CA VAL A 260 8.48 20.32 -7.80
C VAL A 260 9.07 19.56 -8.98
N VAL A 261 8.66 18.31 -9.15
CA VAL A 261 9.14 17.43 -10.23
C VAL A 261 7.96 16.95 -11.06
N VAL A 262 8.07 17.06 -12.38
CA VAL A 262 7.12 16.47 -13.33
C VAL A 262 7.77 15.25 -13.97
N ARG A 263 7.14 14.08 -13.82
CA ARG A 263 7.60 12.81 -14.39
C ARG A 263 6.56 12.26 -15.35
N GLU A 264 7.03 11.49 -16.33
CA GLU A 264 6.16 10.66 -17.17
C GLU A 264 6.26 9.21 -16.74
N ASP A 265 5.18 8.47 -16.91
CA ASP A 265 5.14 7.03 -16.72
C ASP A 265 4.25 6.43 -17.81
N GLY A 266 4.82 5.58 -18.66
CA GLY A 266 4.10 4.98 -19.79
C GLY A 266 3.07 3.91 -19.41
N ARG A 267 2.93 3.62 -18.10
CA ARG A 267 1.97 2.64 -17.57
C ARG A 267 0.64 3.32 -17.24
N ASP A 268 -0.43 2.53 -17.23
CA ASP A 268 -1.69 2.94 -16.62
C ASP A 268 -1.50 3.20 -15.11
N TRP A 269 -2.27 4.16 -14.55
CA TRP A 269 -2.19 4.56 -13.15
C TRP A 269 -2.32 3.37 -12.19
N LEU A 270 -3.14 2.37 -12.53
CA LEU A 270 -3.37 1.20 -11.70
C LEU A 270 -2.12 0.34 -11.62
N GLY A 271 -1.41 0.19 -12.73
CA GLY A 271 -0.12 -0.50 -12.78
C GLY A 271 0.93 0.17 -11.91
N ILE A 272 1.01 1.51 -11.96
CA ILE A 272 1.96 2.28 -11.14
C ILE A 272 1.70 2.05 -9.64
N VAL A 273 0.44 2.17 -9.20
CA VAL A 273 0.07 2.02 -7.80
C VAL A 273 0.25 0.58 -7.32
N PHE A 274 -0.08 -0.40 -8.16
CA PHE A 274 0.08 -1.80 -7.81
C PHE A 274 1.56 -2.23 -7.72
N ASP A 275 2.41 -1.69 -8.60
CA ASP A 275 3.86 -1.93 -8.54
C ASP A 275 4.50 -1.35 -7.28
N ASP A 276 4.01 -0.20 -6.76
CA ASP A 276 4.46 0.35 -5.48
C ASP A 276 4.15 -0.63 -4.32
N TYR A 277 2.98 -1.27 -4.33
CA TYR A 277 2.59 -2.30 -3.37
C TYR A 277 3.48 -3.55 -3.46
N GLU A 278 3.65 -4.11 -4.66
CA GLU A 278 4.49 -5.29 -4.85
C GLU A 278 5.95 -5.01 -4.50
N LYS A 279 6.45 -3.82 -4.82
CA LYS A 279 7.81 -3.40 -4.44
C LYS A 279 8.00 -3.43 -2.93
N TYR A 280 7.07 -2.84 -2.15
CA TYR A 280 7.18 -2.83 -0.69
C TYR A 280 7.13 -4.25 -0.10
N ARG A 281 6.30 -5.13 -0.66
CA ARG A 281 6.25 -6.55 -0.29
C ARG A 281 7.59 -7.25 -0.58
N VAL A 282 8.14 -7.06 -1.78
CA VAL A 282 9.40 -7.68 -2.19
C VAL A 282 10.56 -7.18 -1.34
N ASP A 283 10.65 -5.86 -1.10
CA ASP A 283 11.69 -5.27 -0.25
C ASP A 283 11.65 -5.85 1.17
N PHE A 284 10.46 -6.04 1.73
CA PHE A 284 10.33 -6.70 3.04
C PHE A 284 10.81 -8.15 2.99
N ILE A 285 10.36 -8.94 2.00
CA ILE A 285 10.75 -10.35 1.85
C ILE A 285 12.28 -10.46 1.73
N VAL A 286 12.92 -9.61 0.92
CA VAL A 286 14.38 -9.55 0.76
C VAL A 286 15.08 -9.20 2.08
N SER A 287 14.51 -8.29 2.88
CA SER A 287 15.08 -7.91 4.18
C SER A 287 15.06 -9.02 5.25
N GLN A 288 14.28 -10.09 5.03
CA GLN A 288 14.21 -11.24 5.95
C GLN A 288 15.21 -12.36 5.60
N LEU A 289 15.93 -12.23 4.47
CA LEU A 289 16.99 -13.15 4.07
C LEU A 289 18.26 -12.88 4.87
#